data_AF-A0A076EDK5-F1
#
_entry.id   AF-A0A076EDK5-F1
#
_cell.length_a   1.000
_cell.length_b   1.000
_cell.length_c   1.000
_cell.angle_alpha   90.00
_cell.angle_beta   90.00
_cell.angle_gamma   90.00
#
_symmetry.space_group_name_H-M   'P 1'
#
loop_
_entity.id
_entity.type
_entity.pdbx_description
1 polymer ?
#
loop_
_entity_poly.entity_id
_entity_poly.type
_entity_poly.pdbx_seq_one_letter_code
_entity_poly.pdbx_strand_id
1 'polypeptide(L)'
;MWNRENDTDILDFALLWEPLGGPAPETVTAAFAIDISEYTHRLRKAARTQLTRLQYGVTSAEHIYGLSAMTDLGRDPAEARRTT
;
A
#
# COMPACT_ATOMS: atom_id res chain seq x y z
N MET A 1 -16.46 4.77 -6.44
CA MET A 1 -15.65 5.99 -6.52
C MET A 1 -14.65 5.92 -5.39
N TRP A 2 -13.35 6.02 -5.69
CA TRP A 2 -12.32 5.92 -4.65
C TRP A 2 -12.32 7.17 -3.79
N ASN A 3 -12.29 7.00 -2.47
CA ASN A 3 -12.18 8.11 -1.55
C ASN A 3 -10.71 8.42 -1.30
N ARG A 4 -10.26 9.55 -1.82
CA ARG A 4 -8.89 10.04 -1.59
C ARG A 4 -8.55 10.22 -0.12
N GLU A 5 -9.50 10.40 0.79
CA GLU A 5 -9.19 10.58 2.21
C GLU A 5 -9.07 9.23 2.96
N ASN A 6 -9.43 8.12 2.32
CA ASN A 6 -9.39 6.80 2.91
C ASN A 6 -8.10 6.06 2.54
N ASP A 7 -7.24 5.82 3.53
CA ASP A 7 -5.99 5.06 3.35
C ASP A 7 -6.24 3.57 3.03
N THR A 8 -7.42 3.02 3.37
CA THR A 8 -7.81 1.66 2.96
C THR A 8 -8.09 1.58 1.46
N ASP A 9 -8.76 2.59 0.88
CA ASP A 9 -9.01 2.64 -0.57
C ASP A 9 -7.71 2.71 -1.37
N ILE A 10 -6.67 3.36 -0.83
CA ILE A 10 -5.32 3.41 -1.43
C ILE A 10 -4.66 2.02 -1.43
N LEU A 11 -4.81 1.25 -0.36
CA LEU A 11 -4.31 -0.13 -0.29
C LEU A 11 -5.06 -1.05 -1.25
N ASP A 12 -6.39 -1.00 -1.25
CA ASP A 12 -7.23 -1.82 -2.14
C ASP A 12 -6.94 -1.52 -3.60
N PHE A 13 -6.73 -0.24 -3.92
CA PHE A 13 -6.29 0.16 -5.26
C PHE A 13 -4.90 -0.38 -5.59
N ALA A 14 -3.93 -0.31 -4.68
CA ALA A 14 -2.61 -0.89 -4.93
C ALA A 14 -2.67 -2.41 -5.18
N LEU A 15 -3.49 -3.13 -4.40
CA LEU A 15 -3.69 -4.58 -4.55
C LEU A 15 -4.33 -4.94 -5.89
N LEU A 16 -5.28 -4.12 -6.39
CA LEU A 16 -5.89 -4.31 -7.70
C LEU A 16 -4.87 -4.21 -8.84
N TRP A 17 -3.89 -3.32 -8.70
CA TRP A 17 -2.89 -3.02 -9.73
C TRP A 17 -1.59 -3.83 -9.59
N GLU A 18 -1.38 -4.54 -8.49
CA GLU A 18 -0.17 -5.34 -8.23
C GLU A 18 0.13 -6.35 -9.36
N PRO A 19 -0.85 -7.11 -9.90
CA PRO A 19 -0.59 -8.05 -11.00
C PRO A 19 -0.15 -7.38 -12.31
N LEU A 20 -0.34 -6.05 -12.43
CA LEU A 20 0.03 -5.25 -13.60
C LEU A 20 1.34 -4.48 -13.37
N GLY A 21 2.02 -4.66 -12.24
CA GLY A 21 3.22 -3.92 -11.87
C GLY A 21 2.95 -2.56 -11.21
N GLY A 22 1.71 -2.30 -10.79
CA GLY A 22 1.29 -1.07 -10.14
C GLY A 22 0.63 -0.04 -11.06
N PRO A 23 -0.03 0.99 -10.49
CA PRO A 23 -0.75 1.98 -11.28
C PRO A 23 0.19 3.04 -11.88
N ALA A 24 -0.09 3.46 -13.11
CA ALA A 24 0.58 4.60 -13.72
C ALA A 24 0.21 5.93 -13.00
N PRO A 25 1.07 6.97 -13.05
CA PRO A 25 0.81 8.25 -12.38
C PRO A 25 -0.49 8.94 -12.80
N GLU A 26 -0.83 8.87 -14.10
CA GLU A 26 -2.07 9.39 -14.64
C GLU A 26 -3.31 8.67 -14.09
N THR A 27 -3.23 7.35 -13.90
CA THR A 27 -4.29 6.55 -13.29
C THR A 27 -4.50 6.92 -11.83
N VAL A 28 -3.42 7.14 -11.07
CA VAL A 28 -3.48 7.61 -9.68
C VAL A 28 -4.12 9.00 -9.60
N THR A 29 -3.72 9.90 -10.49
CA THR A 29 -4.26 11.26 -10.55
C THR A 29 -5.76 11.22 -10.87
N ALA A 30 -6.18 10.38 -11.82
CA ALA A 30 -7.57 10.21 -12.18
C ALA A 30 -8.42 9.59 -11.06
N ALA A 31 -7.85 8.65 -10.29
CA ALA A 31 -8.56 7.94 -9.23
C ALA A 31 -8.70 8.75 -7.94
N PHE A 32 -7.66 9.48 -7.54
CA PHE A 32 -7.56 10.09 -6.21
C PHE A 32 -7.34 11.61 -6.22
N ALA A 33 -7.13 12.22 -7.40
CA ALA A 33 -6.79 13.64 -7.53
C ALA A 33 -5.55 14.04 -6.68
N ILE A 34 -4.57 13.14 -6.60
CA ILE A 34 -3.26 13.35 -5.97
C ILE A 34 -2.17 12.89 -6.92
N ASP A 35 -0.94 13.39 -6.74
CA ASP A 35 0.21 12.93 -7.51
C ASP A 35 0.75 11.57 -6.99
N ILE A 36 1.60 10.95 -7.80
CA ILE A 36 2.18 9.63 -7.52
C ILE A 36 3.06 9.61 -6.25
N SER A 37 3.67 10.75 -5.89
CA SER A 37 4.53 10.85 -4.70
C SER A 37 3.69 10.83 -3.43
N GLU A 38 2.61 11.62 -3.40
CA GLU A 38 1.64 11.63 -2.30
C GLU A 38 0.95 10.26 -2.16
N TYR A 39 0.55 9.65 -3.28
CA TYR A 39 0.02 8.30 -3.29
C TYR A 39 0.99 7.28 -2.69
N THR A 40 2.26 7.31 -3.10
CA THR A 40 3.29 6.40 -2.59
C THR A 40 3.54 6.60 -1.10
N HIS A 41 3.57 7.86 -0.64
CA HIS A 41 3.73 8.18 0.78
C HIS A 41 2.59 7.57 1.61
N ARG A 42 1.35 7.75 1.15
CA ARG A 42 0.16 7.26 1.85
C ARG A 42 0.02 5.75 1.78
N LEU A 43 0.34 5.14 0.65
CA LEU A 43 0.37 3.68 0.50
C LEU A 43 1.34 3.04 1.51
N ARG A 44 2.55 3.59 1.67
CA ARG A 44 3.51 3.12 2.68
C ARG A 44 2.99 3.27 4.10
N LYS A 45 2.39 4.42 4.43
CA LYS A 45 1.81 4.67 5.76
C LYS A 45 0.67 3.69 6.07
N ALA A 46 -0.20 3.44 5.09
CA ALA A 46 -1.32 2.52 5.20
C ALA A 46 -0.82 1.08 5.38
N ALA A 47 0.13 0.63 4.56
CA ALA A 47 0.75 -0.70 4.64
C ALA A 47 1.42 -0.93 6.01
N ARG A 48 2.20 0.05 6.51
CA ARG A 48 2.80 -0.01 7.85
C ARG A 48 1.74 -0.14 8.94
N THR A 49 0.67 0.65 8.87
CA THR A 49 -0.42 0.60 9.84
C THR A 49 -1.09 -0.77 9.86
N GLN A 50 -1.36 -1.36 8.70
CA GLN A 50 -1.93 -2.70 8.61
C GLN A 50 -0.96 -3.76 9.13
N LEU A 51 0.32 -3.68 8.76
CA LEU A 51 1.36 -4.59 9.25
C LEU A 51 1.47 -4.54 10.79
N THR A 52 1.45 -3.35 11.38
CA THR A 52 1.45 -3.19 12.84
C THR A 52 0.21 -3.83 13.48
N ARG A 53 -0.99 -3.63 12.90
CA ARG A 53 -2.22 -4.28 13.39
C ARG A 53 -2.17 -5.81 13.29
N LEU A 54 -1.55 -6.34 12.24
CA LEU A 54 -1.31 -7.78 12.06
C LEU A 54 -0.35 -8.31 13.12
N GLN A 55 0.76 -7.61 13.38
CA GLN A 55 1.74 -7.97 14.41
C GLN A 55 1.15 -7.99 15.83
N TYR A 56 0.21 -7.09 16.11
CA TYR A 56 -0.51 -7.06 17.39
C TYR A 56 -1.71 -8.04 17.46
N GLY A 57 -1.92 -8.89 16.44
CA GLY A 57 -2.98 -9.89 16.43
C GLY A 57 -4.40 -9.32 16.34
N VAL A 58 -4.54 -8.07 15.86
CA VAL A 58 -5.82 -7.33 15.84
C VAL A 58 -6.64 -7.65 14.58
N THR A 59 -6.16 -8.50 13.68
CA THR A 59 -6.79 -8.75 12.36
C THR A 59 -7.13 -10.23 12.16
N SER A 60 -8.35 -10.49 11.66
CA SER A 60 -8.87 -11.81 11.29
C SER A 60 -8.14 -12.36 10.05
N ALA A 61 -7.98 -13.69 9.99
CA ALA A 61 -7.20 -14.42 8.98
C ALA A 61 -7.66 -14.19 7.52
N GLU A 62 -8.83 -13.61 7.30
CA GLU A 62 -9.36 -13.29 5.96
C GLU A 62 -8.60 -12.14 5.27
N HIS A 63 -7.83 -11.33 6.00
CA HIS A 63 -7.01 -10.23 5.45
C HIS A 63 -5.61 -10.65 4.97
N ILE A 64 -5.25 -11.94 5.05
CA ILE A 64 -3.89 -12.44 4.80
C ILE A 64 -3.50 -12.41 3.31
N TYR A 65 -4.45 -12.34 2.36
CA TYR A 65 -4.11 -12.32 0.93
C TYR A 65 -3.31 -11.07 0.50
N GLY A 66 -3.42 -9.95 1.24
CA GLY A 66 -2.64 -8.73 0.96
C GLY A 66 -1.25 -8.69 1.61
N LEU A 67 -0.87 -9.69 2.41
CA LEU A 67 0.26 -9.59 3.34
C LEU A 67 1.62 -9.52 2.64
N SER A 68 1.84 -10.30 1.58
CA SER A 68 3.11 -10.27 0.82
C SER A 68 3.32 -8.92 0.15
N ALA A 69 2.29 -8.40 -0.53
CA ALA A 69 2.33 -7.09 -1.17
C ALA A 69 2.53 -5.97 -0.14
N MET A 70 1.85 -6.02 1.01
CA MET A 70 2.03 -5.03 2.08
C MET A 70 3.41 -5.10 2.74
N THR A 71 4.01 -6.30 2.84
CA THR A 71 5.36 -6.47 3.40
C THR A 71 6.41 -5.84 2.50
N ASP A 72 6.31 -6.06 1.18
CA ASP A 72 7.22 -5.46 0.21
C ASP A 72 7.02 -3.94 0.08
N LEU A 73 5.78 -3.45 0.17
CA LEU A 73 5.48 -2.02 0.15
C LEU A 73 5.89 -1.28 1.44
N GLY A 74 5.81 -1.97 2.59
CA GLY A 74 6.15 -1.41 3.91
C GLY A 74 7.65 -1.33 4.18
N ARG A 75 8.45 -2.17 3.51
CA ARG A 75 9.90 -2.22 3.63
C ARG A 75 10.53 -0.98 2.98
N ASP A 76 11.32 -0.23 3.74
CA ASP A 76 12.04 0.91 3.21
C ASP A 76 13.13 0.42 2.24
N PRO A 77 13.22 0.91 0.99
CA PRO A 77 14.31 0.53 0.08
C PRO A 77 15.70 0.90 0.62
N ALA A 78 15.80 1.79 1.61
CA ALA A 78 17.05 2.10 2.30
C ALA A 78 17.50 1.00 3.28
N GLU A 79 16.59 0.15 3.77
CA GLU A 79 16.91 -0.93 4.69
C GLU A 79 17.33 -2.21 3.95
N ALA A 80 16.78 -2.45 2.75
CA ALA A 80 17.17 -3.55 1.87
C ALA A 80 18.62 -3.46 1.37
N ARG A 81 19.24 -2.27 1.39
CA ARG A 81 20.63 -2.03 0.96
C ARG A 81 21.69 -2.22 2.06
N ARG A 82 21.30 -2.55 3.30
CA ARG A 82 22.26 -2.75 4.41
C ARG A 82 22.60 -4.22 4.67
N THR A 83 22.11 -5.15 3.84
CA THR A 83 22.29 -6.61 4.02
C THR A 83 22.82 -7.31 2.78
N THR A 84 23.59 -6.61 1.94
CA THR A 84 24.46 -7.24 0.92
C THR A 84 25.89 -6.84 1.19
#